data_AF-A0A7X6V8N2-F1
#
_entry.id   AF-A0A7X6V8N2-F1
#
_cell.length_a   1.000
_cell.length_b   1.000
_cell.length_c   1.000
_cell.angle_alpha   90.00
_cell.angle_beta   90.00
_cell.angle_gamma   90.00
#
_symmetry.space_group_name_H-M   'P 1'
#
loop_
_entity.id
_entity.type
_entity.pdbx_description
1 polymer ?
#
loop_
_entity_poly.entity_id
_entity_poly.type
_entity_poly.pdbx_seq_one_letter_code
_entity_poly.pdbx_strand_id
1 'polypeptide(L)'
;MRRKTASSPKAELDKHHKEAEAMLDEIYSDNPAPCRSCSLKHIGHEEGDEIDMLLHHHKPLDTGKLGYKITHNLYIVFWIILLAGLVLGIVDLTGIDVNDMGGIKNLGYILGFAGTAVTIFFMIASKRLITAQSHEDVEHKLYSLRETFIHNAKETAFVGTWVFGAYLIYEIGAHLAGGDAAIEQLLTSTGIIAVLIGVAVGIIPGCGPQVIFVSLYLKGMFPFTALLANAISQDGDALFPLIAMDRKAAFWTTVVNTVVALVIGVGLFYMGRWLGIEFPNFALASASSS
;
A
#
# COMPACT_ATOMS: atom_id res chain seq x y z
N MET A 1 -33.91 -22.49 -56.96
CA MET A 1 -33.91 -22.48 -55.47
C MET A 1 -32.90 -21.45 -54.98
N ARG A 2 -33.29 -20.48 -54.15
CA ARG A 2 -32.34 -19.53 -53.51
C ARG A 2 -31.74 -20.21 -52.27
N ARG A 3 -30.41 -20.37 -52.24
CA ARG A 3 -29.67 -20.92 -51.10
C ARG A 3 -29.68 -19.88 -49.98
N LYS A 4 -30.31 -20.16 -48.83
CA LYS A 4 -30.20 -19.29 -47.65
C LYS A 4 -28.75 -19.34 -47.17
N THR A 5 -28.08 -18.18 -47.12
CA THR A 5 -26.78 -18.03 -46.49
C THR A 5 -26.95 -18.15 -44.97
N ALA A 6 -26.27 -19.11 -44.35
CA ALA A 6 -26.23 -19.21 -42.89
C ALA A 6 -25.58 -17.94 -42.30
N SER A 7 -26.11 -17.46 -41.19
CA SER A 7 -25.50 -16.36 -40.42
C SER A 7 -24.12 -16.76 -39.92
N SER A 8 -23.21 -15.80 -39.82
CA SER A 8 -21.97 -15.99 -39.08
C SER A 8 -22.30 -16.31 -37.61
N PRO A 9 -21.63 -17.27 -36.95
CA PRO A 9 -21.84 -17.56 -35.53
C PRO A 9 -21.72 -16.31 -34.64
N LYS A 10 -20.89 -15.34 -35.04
CA LYS A 10 -20.75 -14.07 -34.32
C LYS A 10 -21.98 -13.18 -34.44
N ALA A 11 -22.69 -13.19 -35.59
CA ALA A 11 -23.92 -12.42 -35.77
C ALA A 11 -25.13 -13.05 -35.06
N GLU A 12 -25.10 -14.37 -34.87
CA GLU A 12 -26.08 -15.11 -34.08
C GLU A 12 -25.86 -14.86 -32.57
N LEU A 13 -24.60 -14.85 -32.11
CA LEU A 13 -24.23 -14.46 -30.76
C LEU A 13 -24.59 -13.00 -30.43
N ASP A 14 -24.33 -12.05 -31.35
CA ASP A 14 -24.68 -10.62 -31.18
C ASP A 14 -26.20 -10.40 -31.08
N LYS A 15 -26.98 -11.24 -31.79
CA LYS A 15 -28.44 -11.25 -31.69
C LYS A 15 -28.92 -11.75 -30.33
N HIS A 16 -28.36 -12.86 -29.84
CA HIS A 16 -28.70 -13.38 -28.51
C HIS A 16 -28.28 -12.44 -27.38
N HIS A 17 -27.15 -11.73 -27.50
CA HIS A 17 -26.74 -10.70 -26.54
C HIS A 17 -27.78 -9.58 -26.44
N LYS A 18 -28.24 -9.05 -27.59
CA LYS A 18 -29.28 -8.00 -27.62
C LYS A 18 -30.65 -8.47 -27.12
N GLU A 19 -30.99 -9.73 -27.34
CA GLU A 19 -32.22 -10.31 -26.77
C GLU A 19 -32.13 -10.45 -25.24
N ALA A 20 -30.95 -10.77 -24.70
CA ALA A 20 -30.71 -10.81 -23.25
C ALA A 20 -30.67 -9.41 -22.61
N GLU A 21 -29.98 -8.44 -23.23
CA GLU A 21 -29.97 -7.04 -22.77
C GLU A 21 -31.38 -6.44 -22.74
N ALA A 22 -32.20 -6.70 -23.76
CA ALA A 22 -33.58 -6.21 -23.80
C ALA A 22 -34.46 -6.78 -22.67
N MET A 23 -34.30 -8.06 -22.32
CA MET A 23 -35.01 -8.67 -21.18
C MET A 23 -34.53 -8.09 -19.84
N LEU A 24 -33.23 -7.78 -19.71
CA LEU A 24 -32.68 -7.15 -18.52
C LEU A 24 -33.20 -5.72 -18.35
N ASP A 25 -33.25 -4.91 -19.41
CA ASP A 25 -33.82 -3.55 -19.38
C ASP A 25 -35.30 -3.52 -19.01
N GLU A 26 -36.10 -4.49 -19.49
CA GLU A 26 -37.51 -4.66 -19.09
C GLU A 26 -37.62 -4.93 -17.58
N ILE A 27 -36.80 -5.85 -17.05
CA ILE A 27 -36.72 -6.14 -15.60
C ILE A 27 -36.22 -4.93 -14.78
N TYR A 28 -35.31 -4.11 -15.33
CA TYR A 28 -34.79 -2.92 -14.65
C TYR A 28 -35.80 -1.75 -14.60
N SER A 29 -36.73 -1.66 -15.55
CA SER A 29 -37.74 -0.60 -15.61
C SER A 29 -38.87 -0.76 -14.59
N ASP A 30 -39.24 -1.98 -14.22
CA ASP A 30 -40.33 -2.25 -13.27
C ASP A 30 -39.95 -2.04 -11.79
N ASN A 31 -38.66 -1.92 -11.45
CA ASN A 31 -38.18 -1.79 -10.05
C ASN A 31 -37.26 -0.58 -9.83
N PRO A 32 -37.82 0.60 -9.51
CA PRO A 32 -37.04 1.80 -9.20
C PRO A 32 -36.33 1.70 -7.85
N ALA A 33 -35.04 2.03 -7.84
CA ALA A 33 -34.19 2.39 -6.69
C ALA A 33 -34.19 1.49 -5.41
N PRO A 34 -34.84 1.83 -4.28
CA PRO A 34 -34.14 1.87 -2.99
C PRO A 34 -33.99 0.54 -2.25
N CYS A 35 -34.46 -0.59 -2.79
CA CYS A 35 -34.26 -1.93 -2.18
C CYS A 35 -34.13 -3.05 -3.22
N ARG A 36 -33.19 -2.92 -4.16
CA ARG A 36 -32.98 -3.89 -5.26
C ARG A 36 -32.42 -5.28 -4.86
N SER A 37 -31.95 -5.50 -3.63
CA SER A 37 -31.38 -6.81 -3.22
C SER A 37 -32.13 -7.53 -2.08
N CYS A 38 -33.17 -6.93 -1.50
CA CYS A 38 -33.79 -7.49 -0.29
C CYS A 38 -34.90 -8.54 -0.53
N SER A 39 -35.39 -8.68 -1.77
CA SER A 39 -36.49 -9.61 -2.11
C SER A 39 -36.24 -10.46 -3.37
N LEU A 40 -35.18 -10.18 -4.13
CA LEU A 40 -34.78 -10.98 -5.28
C LEU A 40 -33.88 -12.12 -4.82
N LYS A 41 -34.37 -13.36 -4.86
CA LYS A 41 -33.50 -14.53 -5.02
C LYS A 41 -32.87 -14.45 -6.41
N HIS A 42 -31.76 -13.73 -6.50
CA HIS A 42 -30.89 -13.70 -7.67
C HIS A 42 -30.42 -15.12 -8.01
N ILE A 43 -30.39 -15.44 -9.30
CA ILE A 43 -29.95 -16.73 -9.83
C ILE A 43 -28.41 -16.82 -9.72
N GLY A 44 -27.87 -17.78 -8.97
CA GLY A 44 -26.43 -17.82 -8.65
C GLY A 44 -26.08 -16.90 -7.49
N HIS A 45 -26.46 -17.29 -6.27
CA HIS A 45 -26.15 -16.51 -5.05
C HIS A 45 -26.07 -17.38 -3.77
N GLU A 46 -26.30 -18.69 -3.86
CA GLU A 46 -25.97 -19.65 -2.82
C GLU A 46 -24.67 -20.37 -3.23
N GLU A 47 -23.64 -20.31 -2.38
CA GLU A 47 -22.28 -20.79 -2.68
C GLU A 47 -22.29 -22.27 -3.09
N GLY A 48 -22.01 -22.54 -4.37
CA GLY A 48 -22.04 -23.90 -4.94
C GLY A 48 -23.41 -24.35 -5.49
N ASP A 49 -24.35 -23.43 -5.77
CA ASP A 49 -25.54 -23.76 -6.56
C ASP A 49 -25.17 -24.13 -8.02
N GLU A 50 -26.03 -24.90 -8.70
CA GLU A 50 -25.72 -25.40 -10.06
C GLU A 50 -25.56 -24.27 -11.09
N ILE A 51 -26.16 -23.11 -10.85
CA ILE A 51 -26.23 -22.02 -11.83
C ILE A 51 -25.03 -21.08 -11.67
N ASP A 52 -24.61 -20.83 -10.43
CA ASP A 52 -23.30 -20.25 -10.06
C ASP A 52 -22.16 -20.99 -10.80
N MET A 53 -22.07 -22.32 -10.63
CA MET A 53 -21.05 -23.13 -11.32
C MET A 53 -21.20 -23.22 -12.85
N LEU A 54 -22.34 -22.80 -13.41
CA LEU A 54 -22.60 -22.78 -14.86
C LEU A 54 -22.21 -21.45 -15.50
N LEU A 55 -22.40 -20.32 -14.81
CA LEU A 55 -21.97 -18.98 -15.25
C LEU A 55 -20.49 -18.71 -14.97
N HIS A 56 -20.01 -19.10 -13.79
CA HIS A 56 -18.66 -18.85 -13.31
C HIS A 56 -17.81 -20.10 -13.51
N HIS A 57 -17.18 -20.18 -14.68
CA HIS A 57 -16.40 -21.34 -15.10
C HIS A 57 -15.05 -21.47 -14.36
N HIS A 58 -15.05 -21.84 -13.07
CA HIS A 58 -13.96 -22.63 -12.48
C HIS A 58 -14.37 -23.42 -11.22
N LYS A 59 -13.48 -24.33 -10.79
CA LYS A 59 -13.78 -25.33 -9.73
C LYS A 59 -14.11 -24.62 -8.40
N PRO A 60 -15.09 -25.14 -7.62
CA PRO A 60 -15.52 -24.51 -6.37
C PRO A 60 -14.37 -24.32 -5.38
N LEU A 61 -14.50 -23.28 -4.56
CA LEU A 61 -13.57 -22.94 -3.48
C LEU A 61 -13.38 -24.14 -2.54
N ASP A 62 -12.21 -24.77 -2.63
CA ASP A 62 -11.86 -25.92 -1.80
C ASP A 62 -11.48 -25.46 -0.37
N THR A 63 -12.52 -25.24 0.44
CA THR A 63 -12.45 -24.87 1.86
C THR A 63 -11.73 -25.93 2.73
N GLY A 64 -11.48 -27.12 2.18
CA GLY A 64 -10.67 -28.18 2.78
C GLY A 64 -9.17 -27.89 2.73
N LYS A 65 -8.69 -27.06 1.78
CA LYS A 65 -7.26 -26.74 1.65
C LYS A 65 -6.72 -26.06 2.90
N LEU A 66 -5.58 -26.56 3.37
CA LEU A 66 -4.85 -26.04 4.53
C LEU A 66 -4.64 -24.51 4.45
N GLY A 67 -4.40 -23.99 3.26
CA GLY A 67 -4.26 -22.57 3.00
C GLY A 67 -5.48 -21.73 3.34
N TYR A 68 -6.68 -22.16 2.92
CA TYR A 68 -7.94 -21.46 3.21
C TYR A 68 -8.14 -21.34 4.73
N LYS A 69 -7.97 -22.44 5.46
CA LYS A 69 -8.04 -22.50 6.93
C LYS A 69 -6.98 -21.65 7.63
N ILE A 70 -5.75 -21.63 7.13
CA ILE A 70 -4.69 -20.75 7.66
C ILE A 70 -5.10 -19.30 7.48
N THR A 71 -5.44 -18.84 6.27
CA THR A 71 -5.74 -17.42 6.05
C THR A 71 -7.00 -16.97 6.80
N HIS A 72 -8.04 -17.81 6.87
CA HIS A 72 -9.30 -17.53 7.57
C HIS A 72 -9.24 -17.59 9.10
N ASN A 73 -8.18 -18.13 9.71
CA ASN A 73 -8.00 -18.11 11.17
C ASN A 73 -6.84 -17.18 11.59
N LEU A 74 -5.78 -17.08 10.78
CA LEU A 74 -4.57 -16.35 11.12
C LEU A 74 -4.71 -14.82 10.90
N TYR A 75 -5.67 -14.36 10.08
CA TYR A 75 -5.91 -12.92 9.92
C TYR A 75 -6.33 -12.24 11.24
N ILE A 76 -7.04 -12.96 12.12
CA ILE A 76 -7.41 -12.45 13.46
C ILE A 76 -6.17 -12.24 14.32
N VAL A 77 -5.23 -13.19 14.30
CA VAL A 77 -3.95 -13.10 15.02
C VAL A 77 -3.11 -11.94 14.49
N PHE A 78 -3.06 -11.76 13.16
CA PHE A 78 -2.41 -10.62 12.51
C PHE A 78 -3.00 -9.29 12.98
N TRP A 79 -4.33 -9.13 12.95
CA TRP A 79 -4.98 -7.89 13.41
C TRP A 79 -4.79 -7.62 14.91
N ILE A 80 -4.81 -8.64 15.77
CA ILE A 80 -4.54 -8.48 17.21
C ILE A 80 -3.12 -7.97 17.45
N ILE A 81 -2.12 -8.55 16.76
CA ILE A 81 -0.72 -8.14 16.92
C ILE A 81 -0.49 -6.73 16.35
N LEU A 82 -1.11 -6.39 15.22
CA LEU A 82 -1.04 -5.06 14.62
C LEU A 82 -1.70 -4.00 15.53
N LEU A 83 -2.85 -4.30 16.14
CA LEU A 83 -3.50 -3.44 17.12
C LEU A 83 -2.64 -3.26 18.39
N ALA A 84 -2.04 -4.34 18.90
CA ALA A 84 -1.15 -4.28 20.06
C ALA A 84 0.10 -3.43 19.77
N GLY A 85 0.70 -3.59 18.59
CA GLY A 85 1.82 -2.77 18.12
C GLY A 85 1.44 -1.29 17.98
N LEU A 86 0.26 -0.99 17.45
CA LEU A 86 -0.26 0.38 17.36
C LEU A 86 -0.45 1.01 18.75
N VAL A 87 -1.02 0.27 19.71
CA VAL A 87 -1.20 0.76 21.08
C VAL A 87 0.15 1.03 21.75
N LEU A 88 1.12 0.12 21.64
CA LEU A 88 2.47 0.33 22.19
C LEU A 88 3.18 1.51 21.51
N GLY A 89 3.06 1.67 20.20
CA GLY A 89 3.63 2.83 19.49
C GLY A 89 3.02 4.16 19.94
N ILE A 90 1.71 4.22 20.20
CA ILE A 90 1.05 5.40 20.76
C ILE A 90 1.56 5.69 22.18
N VAL A 91 1.80 4.67 23.00
CA VAL A 91 2.38 4.83 24.35
C VAL A 91 3.81 5.36 24.29
N ASP A 92 4.65 4.83 23.40
CA ASP A 92 6.03 5.29 23.18
C ASP A 92 6.08 6.78 22.82
N LEU A 93 5.18 7.24 21.95
CA LEU A 93 5.02 8.66 21.60
C LEU A 93 4.64 9.58 22.77
N THR A 94 4.13 9.05 23.89
CA THR A 94 3.89 9.84 25.12
C THR A 94 5.13 9.99 26.00
N GLY A 95 6.28 9.42 25.61
CA GLY A 95 7.52 9.43 26.38
C GLY A 95 7.60 8.36 27.46
N ILE A 96 6.71 7.36 27.43
CA ILE A 96 6.74 6.19 28.31
C ILE A 96 7.58 5.10 27.63
N ASP A 97 8.70 4.71 28.23
CA ASP A 97 9.55 3.65 27.67
C ASP A 97 8.82 2.30 27.68
N VAL A 98 8.39 1.88 26.49
CA VAL A 98 7.72 0.60 26.27
C VAL A 98 8.62 -0.58 26.65
N ASN A 99 9.95 -0.44 26.63
CA ASN A 99 10.90 -1.53 26.90
C ASN A 99 11.10 -1.84 28.39
N ASP A 100 10.58 -1.04 29.32
CA ASP A 100 10.51 -1.37 30.75
C ASP A 100 9.07 -1.37 31.29
N MET A 101 8.07 -1.25 30.40
CA MET A 101 6.67 -1.17 30.78
C MET A 101 6.14 -2.50 31.33
N GLY A 102 5.42 -2.42 32.46
CA GLY A 102 4.79 -3.60 33.08
C GLY A 102 5.77 -4.63 33.68
N GLY A 103 7.05 -4.27 33.84
CA GLY A 103 8.09 -5.17 34.36
C GLY A 103 8.61 -6.19 33.35
N ILE A 104 8.24 -6.08 32.07
CA ILE A 104 8.73 -6.92 30.98
C ILE A 104 9.83 -6.17 30.22
N LYS A 105 11.09 -6.52 30.49
CA LYS A 105 12.23 -5.93 29.78
C LYS A 105 12.19 -6.26 28.29
N ASN A 106 12.51 -5.27 27.46
CA ASN A 106 12.56 -5.35 26.00
C ASN A 106 11.20 -5.70 25.34
N LEU A 107 10.07 -5.37 25.99
CA LEU A 107 8.72 -5.66 25.47
C LEU A 107 8.52 -5.11 24.04
N GLY A 108 9.00 -3.90 23.76
CA GLY A 108 8.94 -3.29 22.43
C GLY A 108 9.68 -4.12 21.37
N TYR A 109 10.92 -4.50 21.64
CA TYR A 109 11.69 -5.39 20.76
C TYR A 109 11.01 -6.75 20.56
N ILE A 110 10.53 -7.38 21.63
CA ILE A 110 9.87 -8.69 21.57
C ILE A 110 8.63 -8.63 20.68
N LEU A 111 7.76 -7.64 20.87
CA LEU A 111 6.56 -7.49 20.06
C LEU A 111 6.89 -7.08 18.61
N GLY A 112 7.89 -6.23 18.40
CA GLY A 112 8.35 -5.83 17.07
C GLY A 112 8.89 -7.01 16.25
N PHE A 113 9.78 -7.82 16.83
CA PHE A 113 10.29 -9.04 16.17
C PHE A 113 9.18 -10.07 15.94
N ALA A 114 8.31 -10.32 16.94
CA ALA A 114 7.20 -11.26 16.79
C ALA A 114 6.19 -10.82 15.73
N GLY A 115 5.81 -9.54 15.70
CA GLY A 115 4.89 -8.96 14.73
C GLY A 115 5.46 -8.95 13.32
N THR A 116 6.75 -8.66 13.17
CA THR A 116 7.47 -8.78 11.88
C THR A 116 7.47 -10.22 11.39
N ALA A 117 7.81 -11.18 12.26
CA ALA A 117 7.83 -12.60 11.92
C ALA A 117 6.43 -13.12 11.51
N VAL A 118 5.37 -12.73 12.23
CA VAL A 118 3.99 -13.07 11.87
C VAL A 118 3.57 -12.42 10.55
N THR A 119 3.95 -11.17 10.30
CA THR A 119 3.66 -10.44 9.05
C THR A 119 4.29 -11.15 7.84
N ILE A 120 5.59 -11.47 7.93
CA ILE A 120 6.32 -12.19 6.88
C ILE A 120 5.73 -13.60 6.68
N PHE A 121 5.42 -14.31 7.77
CA PHE A 121 4.82 -15.65 7.69
C PHE A 121 3.42 -15.61 7.04
N PHE A 122 2.57 -14.68 7.44
CA PHE A 122 1.24 -14.48 6.86
C PHE A 122 1.34 -14.13 5.36
N MET A 123 2.30 -13.27 4.98
CA MET A 123 2.58 -12.92 3.59
C MET A 123 3.07 -14.13 2.77
N ILE A 124 4.00 -14.95 3.29
CA ILE A 124 4.47 -16.17 2.61
C ILE A 124 3.34 -17.20 2.48
N ALA A 125 2.54 -17.39 3.53
CA ALA A 125 1.40 -18.29 3.52
C ALA A 125 0.36 -17.85 2.48
N SER A 126 0.05 -16.55 2.41
CA SER A 126 -0.82 -15.96 1.39
C SER A 126 -0.27 -16.14 -0.03
N LYS A 127 1.00 -15.77 -0.27
CA LYS A 127 1.60 -15.81 -1.62
C LYS A 127 1.71 -17.20 -2.21
N ARG A 128 1.96 -18.22 -1.39
CA ARG A 128 1.97 -19.64 -1.83
C ARG A 128 0.59 -20.16 -2.25
N LEU A 129 -0.48 -19.41 -2.01
CA LEU A 129 -1.86 -19.77 -2.36
C LEU A 129 -2.40 -18.98 -3.55
N ILE A 130 -1.89 -17.77 -3.80
CA ILE A 130 -2.31 -16.92 -4.94
C ILE A 130 -2.00 -17.58 -6.30
N THR A 131 -0.97 -18.42 -6.39
CA THR A 131 -0.70 -19.23 -7.61
C THR A 131 -1.80 -20.26 -7.92
N ALA A 132 -2.77 -20.47 -7.03
CA ALA A 132 -3.86 -21.44 -7.21
C ALA A 132 -5.23 -20.81 -7.55
N GLN A 133 -5.40 -19.48 -7.48
CA GLN A 133 -6.72 -18.83 -7.62
C GLN A 133 -6.59 -17.55 -8.46
N SER A 134 -7.28 -17.50 -9.60
CA SER A 134 -7.30 -16.34 -10.48
C SER A 134 -8.73 -15.94 -10.84
N HIS A 135 -9.02 -14.65 -10.65
CA HIS A 135 -10.01 -13.88 -11.42
C HIS A 135 -11.53 -13.95 -11.11
N GLU A 136 -11.99 -14.49 -9.97
CA GLU A 136 -13.44 -14.40 -9.59
C GLU A 136 -13.72 -13.65 -8.26
N ASP A 137 -12.71 -13.29 -7.45
CA ASP A 137 -12.92 -12.66 -6.14
C ASP A 137 -13.37 -11.18 -6.16
N VAL A 138 -13.80 -10.57 -7.28
CA VAL A 138 -14.01 -9.11 -7.34
C VAL A 138 -15.43 -8.69 -6.94
N GLU A 139 -16.47 -9.45 -7.29
CA GLU A 139 -17.87 -9.03 -7.04
C GLU A 139 -18.41 -9.38 -5.64
N HIS A 140 -18.05 -10.53 -5.07
CA HIS A 140 -18.56 -10.94 -3.74
C HIS A 140 -17.95 -10.18 -2.54
N LYS A 141 -16.91 -9.36 -2.75
CA LYS A 141 -16.16 -8.64 -1.69
C LYS A 141 -16.95 -7.57 -0.93
N LEU A 142 -18.06 -7.08 -1.48
CA LEU A 142 -18.83 -5.98 -0.89
C LEU A 142 -19.87 -6.42 0.16
N TYR A 143 -20.26 -7.70 0.18
CA TYR A 143 -21.31 -8.21 1.08
C TYR A 143 -20.77 -8.99 2.30
N SER A 144 -19.49 -9.33 2.34
CA SER A 144 -18.86 -10.03 3.46
C SER A 144 -17.70 -9.24 4.05
N LEU A 145 -17.97 -8.51 5.15
CA LEU A 145 -16.95 -7.79 5.93
C LEU A 145 -15.74 -8.68 6.27
N ARG A 146 -15.98 -9.99 6.50
CA ARG A 146 -14.94 -10.95 6.84
C ARG A 146 -13.91 -11.09 5.72
N GLU A 147 -14.36 -11.22 4.47
CA GLU A 147 -13.44 -11.33 3.33
C GLU A 147 -12.73 -10.00 3.06
N THR A 148 -13.41 -8.85 3.28
CA THR A 148 -12.76 -7.53 3.23
C THR A 148 -11.60 -7.44 4.24
N PHE A 149 -11.81 -7.85 5.50
CA PHE A 149 -10.76 -7.85 6.53
C PHE A 149 -9.63 -8.86 6.25
N ILE A 150 -9.92 -9.99 5.60
CA ILE A 150 -8.93 -10.96 5.15
C ILE A 150 -8.10 -10.40 3.97
N HIS A 151 -8.75 -9.74 3.01
CA HIS A 151 -8.08 -9.12 1.87
C HIS A 151 -7.18 -7.95 2.31
N ASN A 152 -7.71 -7.04 3.12
CA ASN A 152 -6.94 -5.93 3.70
C ASN A 152 -5.75 -6.44 4.52
N ALA A 153 -5.87 -7.56 5.26
CA ALA A 153 -4.74 -8.17 5.94
C ALA A 153 -3.66 -8.69 4.99
N LYS A 154 -4.05 -9.27 3.83
CA LYS A 154 -3.10 -9.73 2.79
C LYS A 154 -2.32 -8.55 2.20
N GLU A 155 -3.01 -7.45 1.86
CA GLU A 155 -2.37 -6.24 1.33
C GLU A 155 -1.49 -5.54 2.36
N THR A 156 -1.98 -5.38 3.60
CA THR A 156 -1.21 -4.80 4.71
C THR A 156 0.05 -5.62 5.00
N ALA A 157 -0.04 -6.95 5.00
CA ALA A 157 1.12 -7.81 5.22
C ALA A 157 2.10 -7.82 4.03
N PHE A 158 1.61 -7.65 2.79
CA PHE A 158 2.45 -7.45 1.61
C PHE A 158 3.28 -6.17 1.73
N VAL A 159 2.63 -5.04 1.99
CA VAL A 159 3.30 -3.73 2.17
C VAL A 159 4.25 -3.80 3.37
N GLY A 160 3.79 -4.25 4.54
CA GLY A 160 4.61 -4.36 5.74
C GLY A 160 5.85 -5.25 5.58
N THR A 161 5.76 -6.34 4.80
CA THR A 161 6.92 -7.19 4.48
C THR A 161 7.93 -6.47 3.58
N TRP A 162 7.47 -5.72 2.58
CA TRP A 162 8.35 -4.92 1.72
C TRP A 162 8.99 -3.74 2.46
N VAL A 163 8.21 -3.03 3.27
CA VAL A 163 8.69 -1.93 4.12
C VAL A 163 9.75 -2.43 5.10
N PHE A 164 9.52 -3.54 5.79
CA PHE A 164 10.54 -4.17 6.63
C PHE A 164 11.79 -4.55 5.82
N GLY A 165 11.63 -5.16 4.64
CA GLY A 165 12.76 -5.50 3.78
C GLY A 165 13.57 -4.28 3.32
N ALA A 166 12.89 -3.19 2.98
CA ALA A 166 13.51 -1.92 2.58
C ALA A 166 14.26 -1.26 3.74
N TYR A 167 13.66 -1.19 4.93
CA TYR A 167 14.34 -0.70 6.14
C TYR A 167 15.53 -1.58 6.53
N LEU A 168 15.41 -2.90 6.44
CA LEU A 168 16.51 -3.83 6.74
C LEU A 168 17.67 -3.65 5.75
N ILE A 169 17.39 -3.50 4.45
CA ILE A 169 18.41 -3.20 3.43
C ILE A 169 19.02 -1.82 3.67
N TYR A 170 18.23 -0.82 4.04
CA TYR A 170 18.71 0.51 4.39
C TYR A 170 19.65 0.46 5.60
N GLU A 171 19.24 -0.15 6.72
CA GLU A 171 20.04 -0.25 7.94
C GLU A 171 21.34 -1.01 7.70
N ILE A 172 21.29 -2.15 7.00
CA ILE A 172 22.49 -2.90 6.61
C ILE A 172 23.37 -2.04 5.69
N GLY A 173 22.78 -1.33 4.72
CA GLY A 173 23.51 -0.46 3.79
C GLY A 173 24.20 0.71 4.49
N ALA A 174 23.50 1.39 5.40
CA ALA A 174 24.01 2.46 6.24
C ALA A 174 25.15 1.95 7.14
N HIS A 175 24.93 0.84 7.85
CA HIS A 175 25.93 0.23 8.72
C HIS A 175 27.19 -0.25 7.95
N LEU A 176 27.04 -0.72 6.71
CA LEU A 176 28.17 -1.06 5.83
C LEU A 176 28.87 0.18 5.23
N ALA A 177 28.15 1.27 5.01
CA ALA A 177 28.68 2.54 4.50
C ALA A 177 29.47 3.35 5.55
N GLY A 178 29.44 2.95 6.82
CA GLY A 178 30.12 3.61 7.94
C GLY A 178 29.19 4.02 9.10
N GLY A 179 27.94 3.55 9.10
CA GLY A 179 26.94 3.83 10.12
C GLY A 179 26.35 5.24 10.03
N ASP A 180 25.65 5.64 11.09
CA ASP A 180 25.02 6.97 11.20
C ASP A 180 26.00 8.10 10.88
N ALA A 181 27.27 8.00 11.30
CA ALA A 181 28.28 9.02 11.03
C ALA A 181 28.59 9.23 9.53
N ALA A 182 28.48 8.18 8.70
CA ALA A 182 28.67 8.29 7.25
C ALA A 182 27.42 8.83 6.55
N ILE A 183 26.24 8.43 7.01
CA ILE A 183 24.95 9.00 6.60
C ILE A 183 24.91 10.50 6.95
N GLU A 184 25.33 10.86 8.16
CA GLU A 184 25.47 12.24 8.64
C GLU A 184 26.51 13.01 7.81
N GLN A 185 27.68 12.47 7.49
CA GLN A 185 28.64 13.16 6.60
C GLN A 185 28.12 13.37 5.17
N LEU A 186 27.31 12.45 4.64
CA LEU A 186 26.69 12.61 3.32
C LEU A 186 25.54 13.63 3.35
N LEU A 187 24.78 13.70 4.44
CA LEU A 187 23.57 14.51 4.57
C LEU A 187 23.79 15.87 5.26
N THR A 188 24.93 16.08 5.93
CA THR A 188 25.43 17.41 6.36
C THR A 188 25.94 18.27 5.20
N SER A 189 25.72 17.83 3.95
CA SER A 189 25.74 18.73 2.81
C SER A 189 24.82 19.94 3.06
N THR A 190 25.30 21.15 2.80
CA THR A 190 24.53 22.37 3.03
C THR A 190 24.08 23.01 1.71
N GLY A 191 23.02 23.82 1.80
CA GLY A 191 22.49 24.58 0.68
C GLY A 191 21.92 23.72 -0.45
N ILE A 192 22.26 24.08 -1.69
CA ILE A 192 21.65 23.49 -2.90
C ILE A 192 21.92 21.98 -3.04
N ILE A 193 23.05 21.48 -2.53
CA ILE A 193 23.42 20.05 -2.64
C ILE A 193 22.43 19.20 -1.82
N ALA A 194 22.03 19.66 -0.64
CA ALA A 194 21.03 18.98 0.17
C ALA A 194 19.69 18.84 -0.56
N VAL A 195 19.27 19.89 -1.29
CA VAL A 195 18.04 19.86 -2.10
C VAL A 195 18.14 18.82 -3.20
N LEU A 196 19.27 18.74 -3.91
CA LEU A 196 19.49 17.75 -4.97
C LEU A 196 19.52 16.31 -4.42
N ILE A 197 20.16 16.09 -3.26
CA ILE A 197 20.12 14.78 -2.57
C ILE A 197 18.68 14.46 -2.12
N GLY A 198 17.96 15.46 -1.59
CA GLY A 198 16.55 15.38 -1.23
C GLY A 198 15.69 14.82 -2.36
N VAL A 199 15.79 15.42 -3.55
CA VAL A 199 15.08 14.94 -4.75
C VAL A 199 15.60 13.57 -5.19
N ALA A 200 16.92 13.36 -5.30
CA ALA A 200 17.49 12.12 -5.82
C ALA A 200 17.11 10.89 -4.98
N VAL A 201 17.09 11.03 -3.65
CA VAL A 201 16.61 9.99 -2.73
C VAL A 201 15.09 9.87 -2.77
N GLY A 202 14.39 10.96 -3.11
CA GLY A 202 12.94 11.01 -3.35
C GLY A 202 12.48 10.33 -4.65
N ILE A 203 13.37 9.69 -5.40
CA ILE A 203 13.05 8.80 -6.54
C ILE A 203 12.91 7.34 -6.07
N ILE A 204 13.42 7.01 -4.87
CA ILE A 204 13.48 5.64 -4.36
C ILE A 204 12.12 5.29 -3.74
N PRO A 205 11.36 4.33 -4.30
CA PRO A 205 10.02 4.01 -3.81
C PRO A 205 9.99 3.55 -2.35
N GLY A 206 8.90 3.86 -1.67
CA GLY A 206 8.57 3.44 -0.31
C GLY A 206 8.55 4.57 0.74
N CYS A 207 8.12 4.27 1.95
CA CYS A 207 8.11 5.26 3.05
C CYS A 207 9.47 5.43 3.77
N GLY A 208 10.40 4.48 3.60
CA GLY A 208 11.66 4.41 4.36
C GLY A 208 12.52 5.69 4.34
N PRO A 209 13.05 6.11 3.19
CA PRO A 209 13.96 7.26 3.09
C PRO A 209 13.36 8.57 3.65
N GLN A 210 12.06 8.78 3.47
CA GLN A 210 11.33 9.94 3.98
C GLN A 210 11.37 10.03 5.51
N VAL A 211 11.21 8.91 6.21
CA VAL A 211 11.22 8.86 7.70
C VAL A 211 12.60 9.21 8.25
N ILE A 212 13.67 8.76 7.59
CA ILE A 212 15.05 9.12 7.94
C ILE A 212 15.27 10.63 7.76
N PHE A 213 14.82 11.22 6.64
CA PHE A 213 14.98 12.65 6.41
C PHE A 213 14.16 13.52 7.37
N VAL A 214 12.95 13.09 7.76
CA VAL A 214 12.19 13.72 8.85
C VAL A 214 12.99 13.65 10.15
N SER A 215 13.58 12.49 10.48
CA SER A 215 14.38 12.30 11.70
C SER A 215 15.63 13.18 11.72
N LEU A 216 16.33 13.34 10.58
CA LEU A 216 17.50 14.20 10.45
C LEU A 216 17.13 15.70 10.47
N TYR A 217 15.98 16.07 9.90
CA TYR A 217 15.43 17.42 10.02
C TYR A 217 15.08 17.77 11.48
N LEU A 218 14.47 16.84 12.23
CA LEU A 218 14.20 16.98 13.66
C LEU A 218 15.49 17.06 14.50
N LYS A 219 16.58 16.38 14.09
CA LYS A 219 17.92 16.59 14.67
C LYS A 219 18.60 17.88 14.19
N GLY A 220 17.98 18.66 13.29
CA GLY A 220 18.51 19.90 12.72
C GLY A 220 19.65 19.74 11.71
N MET A 221 19.93 18.50 11.27
CA MET A 221 21.05 18.17 10.39
C MET A 221 20.68 18.20 8.89
N PHE A 222 19.40 18.27 8.56
CA PHE A 222 18.90 18.30 7.18
C PHE A 222 18.01 19.53 6.99
N PRO A 223 18.18 20.34 5.91
CA PRO A 223 17.46 21.61 5.77
C PRO A 223 16.01 21.42 5.29
N PHE A 224 15.11 22.29 5.73
CA PHE A 224 13.68 22.25 5.38
C PHE A 224 13.43 22.17 3.86
N THR A 225 14.17 22.93 3.05
CA THR A 225 14.00 22.94 1.59
C THR A 225 14.36 21.59 0.94
N ALA A 226 15.27 20.83 1.54
CA ALA A 226 15.62 19.48 1.08
C ALA A 226 14.59 18.44 1.53
N LEU A 227 14.08 18.55 2.77
CA LEU A 227 12.97 17.71 3.25
C LEU A 227 11.71 17.89 2.40
N LEU A 228 11.37 19.14 2.07
CA LEU A 228 10.22 19.46 1.23
C LEU A 228 10.42 18.98 -0.21
N ALA A 229 11.61 19.13 -0.79
CA ALA A 229 11.92 18.61 -2.12
C ALA A 229 11.84 17.06 -2.15
N ASN A 230 12.33 16.38 -1.12
CA ASN A 230 12.16 14.92 -0.97
C ASN A 230 10.67 14.54 -0.92
N ALA A 231 9.89 15.21 -0.06
CA ALA A 231 8.46 14.94 0.12
C ALA A 231 7.61 15.18 -1.14
N ILE A 232 8.03 16.09 -2.03
CA ILE A 232 7.36 16.33 -3.33
C ILE A 232 7.76 15.27 -4.37
N SER A 233 9.00 14.79 -4.32
CA SER A 233 9.49 13.79 -5.27
C SER A 233 8.95 12.38 -4.98
N GLN A 234 8.68 12.09 -3.71
CA GLN A 234 8.44 10.73 -3.20
C GLN A 234 7.02 10.21 -3.47
N ASP A 235 6.89 9.24 -4.36
CA ASP A 235 5.62 8.53 -4.66
C ASP A 235 5.19 7.50 -3.58
N GLY A 236 6.03 7.29 -2.55
CA GLY A 236 5.77 6.37 -1.44
C GLY A 236 5.61 4.90 -1.87
N ASP A 237 4.82 4.13 -1.13
CA ASP A 237 4.56 2.71 -1.44
C ASP A 237 3.60 2.53 -2.65
N ALA A 238 2.88 3.59 -3.07
CA ALA A 238 1.95 3.55 -4.20
C ALA A 238 2.65 3.35 -5.55
N LEU A 239 3.96 3.64 -5.64
CA LEU A 239 4.73 3.38 -6.85
C LEU A 239 4.94 1.88 -7.10
N PHE A 240 4.95 1.02 -6.06
CA PHE A 240 5.18 -0.42 -6.25
C PHE A 240 4.06 -1.11 -7.07
N PRO A 241 2.75 -0.93 -6.78
CA PRO A 241 1.67 -1.42 -7.64
C PRO A 241 1.69 -0.75 -9.03
N LEU A 242 2.00 0.55 -9.11
CA LEU A 242 1.99 1.28 -10.38
C LEU A 242 3.07 0.74 -11.35
N ILE A 243 4.28 0.45 -10.86
CA ILE A 243 5.34 -0.22 -11.64
C ILE A 243 4.90 -1.61 -12.13
N ALA A 244 4.08 -2.33 -11.36
CA ALA A 244 3.58 -3.65 -11.74
C ALA A 244 2.47 -3.59 -12.80
N MET A 245 1.56 -2.60 -12.72
CA MET A 245 0.43 -2.43 -13.63
C MET A 245 0.80 -1.70 -14.93
N ASP A 246 1.42 -0.52 -14.83
CA ASP A 246 1.87 0.28 -15.97
C ASP A 246 3.20 0.99 -15.67
N ARG A 247 4.28 0.40 -16.18
CA ARG A 247 5.64 0.95 -16.08
C ARG A 247 5.81 2.32 -16.75
N LYS A 248 5.01 2.65 -17.78
CA LYS A 248 5.05 3.97 -18.42
C LYS A 248 4.40 5.01 -17.53
N ALA A 249 3.24 4.70 -16.94
CA ALA A 249 2.60 5.57 -15.97
C ALA A 249 3.52 5.81 -14.76
N ALA A 250 4.09 4.75 -14.18
CA ALA A 250 5.06 4.85 -13.09
C ALA A 250 6.24 5.77 -13.44
N PHE A 251 6.89 5.55 -14.59
CA PHE A 251 8.01 6.37 -15.04
C PHE A 251 7.63 7.85 -15.19
N TRP A 252 6.49 8.15 -15.84
CA TRP A 252 6.07 9.53 -16.04
C TRP A 252 5.63 10.22 -14.74
N THR A 253 4.98 9.52 -13.82
CA THR A 253 4.64 10.05 -12.49
C THR A 253 5.90 10.46 -11.74
N THR A 254 6.87 9.55 -11.60
CA THR A 254 8.13 9.83 -10.92
C THR A 254 8.92 10.96 -11.61
N VAL A 255 8.95 11.01 -12.94
CA VAL A 255 9.60 12.12 -13.69
C VAL A 255 8.93 13.46 -13.40
N VAL A 256 7.60 13.53 -13.43
CA VAL A 256 6.86 14.78 -13.14
C VAL A 256 7.11 15.22 -11.70
N ASN A 257 7.01 14.31 -10.74
CA ASN A 257 7.21 14.61 -9.32
C ASN A 257 8.66 15.03 -9.03
N THR A 258 9.65 14.38 -9.63
CA THR A 258 11.07 14.79 -9.60
C THR A 258 11.27 16.22 -10.14
N VAL A 259 10.65 16.56 -11.27
CA VAL A 259 10.78 17.89 -11.90
C VAL A 259 10.10 18.97 -11.05
N VAL A 260 8.90 18.71 -10.54
CA VAL A 260 8.18 19.62 -9.64
C VAL A 260 8.95 19.82 -8.33
N ALA A 261 9.53 18.75 -7.78
CA ALA A 261 10.40 18.78 -6.60
C ALA A 261 11.67 19.61 -6.81
N LEU A 262 12.33 19.48 -7.96
CA LEU A 262 13.48 20.32 -8.33
C LEU A 262 13.05 21.80 -8.43
N VAL A 263 12.00 22.11 -9.17
CA VAL A 263 11.55 23.49 -9.37
C VAL A 263 11.18 24.15 -8.03
N ILE A 264 10.42 23.47 -7.18
CA ILE A 264 9.98 23.99 -5.88
C ILE A 264 11.15 24.05 -4.89
N GLY A 265 11.92 22.97 -4.74
CA GLY A 265 13.04 22.89 -3.79
C GLY A 265 14.14 23.91 -4.10
N VAL A 266 14.54 24.01 -5.36
CA VAL A 266 15.57 24.98 -5.82
C VAL A 266 15.01 26.40 -5.79
N GLY A 267 13.76 26.61 -6.21
CA GLY A 267 13.09 27.90 -6.17
C GLY A 267 12.99 28.46 -4.75
N LEU A 268 12.54 27.65 -3.79
CA LEU A 268 12.48 28.02 -2.37
C LEU A 268 13.88 28.28 -1.80
N PHE A 269 14.88 27.45 -2.13
CA PHE A 269 16.27 27.68 -1.68
C PHE A 269 16.80 29.06 -2.11
N TYR A 270 16.64 29.44 -3.38
CA TYR A 270 17.06 30.77 -3.85
C TYR A 270 16.17 31.89 -3.31
N MET A 271 14.86 31.67 -3.16
CA MET A 271 13.94 32.67 -2.60
C MET A 271 14.27 32.98 -1.12
N GLY A 272 14.53 31.97 -0.29
CA GLY A 272 14.98 32.17 1.09
C GLY A 272 16.29 32.95 1.15
N ARG A 273 17.26 32.58 0.29
CA ARG A 273 18.54 33.31 0.18
C ARG A 273 18.38 34.76 -0.30
N TRP A 274 17.41 35.06 -1.16
CA TRP A 274 17.13 36.42 -1.64
C TRP A 274 16.40 37.27 -0.60
N LEU A 275 15.45 36.70 0.13
CA LEU A 275 14.70 37.37 1.20
C LEU A 275 15.45 37.46 2.53
N GLY A 276 16.62 36.81 2.66
CA GLY A 276 17.32 36.67 3.95
C GLY A 276 16.57 35.77 4.95
N ILE A 277 15.66 34.93 4.46
CA ILE A 277 14.90 33.98 5.28
C ILE A 277 15.67 32.67 5.38
N GLU A 278 16.21 32.41 6.57
CA GLU A 278 16.60 31.05 6.94
C GLU A 278 15.31 30.26 7.26
N PHE A 279 14.98 29.28 6.43
CA PHE A 279 13.90 28.35 6.76
C PHE A 279 14.26 27.62 8.05
N PRO A 280 13.30 27.38 8.96
CA PRO A 280 13.59 26.85 10.28
C PRO A 280 14.24 25.46 10.17
N ASN A 281 15.51 25.37 10.55
CA ASN A 281 16.09 24.09 10.97
C ASN A 281 15.60 23.83 12.40
N PHE A 282 15.03 22.66 12.66
CA PHE A 282 14.34 22.37 13.92
C PHE A 282 15.20 22.63 15.17
N ALA A 283 16.50 22.31 15.12
CA ALA A 283 17.44 22.55 16.21
C ALA A 283 17.73 24.04 16.50
N LEU A 284 17.61 24.93 15.51
CA LEU A 284 17.72 26.38 15.74
C LEU A 284 16.42 26.97 16.30
N ALA A 285 15.27 26.43 15.87
CA ALA A 285 13.97 26.82 16.40
C ALA A 285 13.85 26.44 17.89
N SER A 286 14.22 25.22 18.27
CA SER A 286 14.17 24.78 19.68
C SER A 286 15.12 25.58 20.59
N ALA A 287 16.36 25.83 20.15
CA ALA A 287 17.34 26.62 20.90
C ALA A 287 16.94 28.10 21.08
N SER A 288 16.02 28.63 20.28
CA SER A 288 15.45 29.98 20.44
C SER A 288 14.28 30.05 21.43
N SER A 289 13.81 28.89 21.94
CA SER A 289 12.62 28.74 22.78
C SER A 289 12.91 28.29 24.22
N SER A 290 14.18 28.26 24.61
CA SER A 290 14.72 27.85 25.91
C SER A 290 15.58 28.94 26.55
#